data_AF-A0A838VPL6-F1
#
_entry.id   AF-A0A838VPL6-F1
#
_cell.length_a   1.000
_cell.length_b   1.000
_cell.length_c   1.000
_cell.angle_alpha   90.00
_cell.angle_beta   90.00
_cell.angle_gamma   90.00
#
_symmetry.space_group_name_H-M   'P 1'
#
loop_
_entity.id
_entity.type
_entity.pdbx_description
1 polymer ?
#
loop_
_entity_poly.entity_id
_entity_poly.type
_entity_poly.pdbx_seq_one_letter_code
_entity_poly.pdbx_strand_id
1 'polypeptide(L)'
;AEGLKEVMMTVSGITQEATLVERQTNRYWSLEYLRRQPNVAWQAVLLMWLREDINLGLILIEDLGLQLPMSFKRYVTLGEPLLLKVGHADPLKDIIQFQELNPQEAQIGAN
;
A
#
# COMPACT_ATOMS: atom_id res chain seq x y z
N ALA A 1 30.29 -15.41 28.85
CA ALA A 1 29.54 -14.22 28.38
C ALA A 1 29.55 -14.13 26.85
N GLU A 2 30.68 -14.40 26.18
CA GLU A 2 30.81 -14.44 24.71
C GLU A 2 29.71 -15.25 23.99
N GLY A 3 29.49 -16.51 24.40
CA GLY A 3 28.53 -17.39 23.70
C GLY A 3 27.08 -16.91 23.76
N LEU A 4 26.68 -16.24 24.85
CA LEU A 4 25.35 -15.64 24.93
C LEU A 4 25.22 -14.44 23.97
N LYS A 5 26.29 -13.63 23.83
CA LYS A 5 26.32 -12.51 22.90
C LYS A 5 26.25 -13.00 21.45
N GLU A 6 26.98 -14.06 21.11
CA GLU A 6 26.94 -14.68 19.78
C GLU A 6 25.54 -15.20 19.43
N VAL A 7 24.91 -15.94 20.36
CA VAL A 7 23.52 -16.40 20.18
C VAL A 7 22.55 -15.23 20.00
N MET A 8 22.69 -14.16 20.81
CA MET A 8 21.82 -12.97 20.71
C MET A 8 21.96 -12.24 19.37
N MET A 9 23.18 -12.15 18.82
CA MET A 9 23.42 -11.55 17.51
C MET A 9 22.78 -12.39 16.39
N THR A 10 22.93 -13.71 16.46
CA THR A 10 22.32 -14.63 15.50
C THR A 10 20.79 -14.58 15.53
N VAL A 11 20.19 -14.59 16.73
CA VAL A 11 18.73 -14.47 16.88
C VAL A 11 18.23 -13.13 16.32
N SER A 12 18.95 -12.04 16.58
CA SER A 12 18.60 -10.72 16.03
C SER A 12 18.65 -10.70 14.50
N GLY A 13 19.68 -11.30 13.90
CA GLY A 13 19.80 -11.40 12.44
C GLY A 13 18.66 -12.21 11.82
N ILE A 14 18.37 -13.38 12.36
CA ILE A 14 17.26 -14.24 11.90
C ILE A 14 15.91 -13.52 12.03
N THR A 15 15.68 -12.81 13.14
CA THR A 15 14.43 -12.07 13.37
C THR A 15 14.23 -10.94 12.35
N GLN A 16 15.31 -10.23 12.02
CA GLN A 16 15.29 -9.18 11.00
C GLN A 16 14.97 -9.76 9.62
N GLU A 17 15.59 -10.87 9.26
CA GLU A 17 15.33 -11.55 7.99
C GLU A 17 13.88 -12.03 7.89
N ALA A 18 13.37 -12.68 8.93
CA ALA A 18 11.97 -13.12 8.98
C ALA A 18 10.99 -11.95 8.77
N THR A 19 11.23 -10.82 9.44
CA THR A 19 10.42 -9.60 9.28
C THR A 19 10.44 -9.07 7.84
N LEU A 20 11.60 -9.12 7.18
CA LEU A 20 11.73 -8.68 5.79
C LEU A 20 10.97 -9.61 4.82
N VAL A 21 11.10 -10.93 5.01
CA VAL A 21 10.39 -11.94 4.20
C VAL A 21 8.88 -11.82 4.39
N GLU A 22 8.39 -11.63 5.61
CA GLU A 22 6.98 -11.40 5.88
C GLU A 22 6.47 -10.14 5.20
N ARG A 23 7.21 -9.03 5.29
CA ARG A 23 6.83 -7.77 4.62
C ARG A 23 6.79 -7.93 3.11
N GLN A 24 7.77 -8.59 2.50
CA GLN A 24 7.81 -8.87 1.07
C GLN A 24 6.64 -9.77 0.63
N THR A 25 6.36 -10.81 1.40
CA THR A 25 5.25 -11.74 1.15
C THR A 25 3.90 -11.01 1.22
N ASN A 26 3.69 -10.22 2.28
CA ASN A 26 2.47 -9.41 2.44
C ASN A 26 2.33 -8.40 1.30
N ARG A 27 3.42 -7.72 0.91
CA ARG A 27 3.43 -6.77 -0.20
C ARG A 27 3.00 -7.45 -1.51
N TYR A 28 3.60 -8.59 -1.82
CA TYR A 28 3.28 -9.36 -3.02
C TYR A 28 1.80 -9.76 -3.06
N TRP A 29 1.29 -10.38 -1.99
CA TRP A 29 -0.10 -10.84 -1.96
C TRP A 29 -1.12 -9.71 -1.95
N SER A 30 -0.78 -8.58 -1.32
CA SER A 30 -1.62 -7.36 -1.37
C SER A 30 -1.79 -6.87 -2.81
N LEU A 31 -0.68 -6.81 -3.57
CA LEU A 31 -0.73 -6.42 -4.97
C LEU A 31 -1.46 -7.43 -5.84
N GLU A 32 -1.24 -8.72 -5.59
CA GLU A 32 -1.89 -9.79 -6.34
C GLU A 32 -3.40 -9.82 -6.12
N TYR A 33 -3.85 -9.57 -4.90
CA TYR A 33 -5.26 -9.41 -4.58
C TYR A 33 -5.88 -8.22 -5.31
N LEU A 34 -5.26 -7.04 -5.22
CA LEU A 34 -5.72 -5.82 -5.88
C LEU A 34 -5.74 -5.97 -7.41
N ARG A 35 -4.73 -6.63 -8.00
CA ARG A 35 -4.65 -6.91 -9.45
C ARG A 35 -5.85 -7.71 -9.95
N ARG A 36 -6.40 -8.60 -9.10
CA ARG A 36 -7.57 -9.43 -9.44
C ARG A 36 -8.89 -8.70 -9.30
N GLN A 37 -8.90 -7.44 -8.84
CA GLN A 37 -10.10 -6.62 -8.62
C GLN A 37 -10.05 -5.29 -9.39
N PRO A 38 -9.92 -5.31 -10.73
CA PRO A 38 -9.69 -4.10 -11.53
C PRO A 38 -10.88 -3.12 -11.54
N ASN A 39 -12.09 -3.59 -11.28
CA ASN A 39 -13.32 -2.80 -11.36
C ASN A 39 -13.89 -2.43 -9.99
N VAL A 40 -13.21 -2.79 -8.89
CA VAL A 40 -13.64 -2.46 -7.54
C VAL A 40 -13.15 -1.06 -7.18
N ALA A 41 -14.07 -0.24 -6.69
CA ALA A 41 -13.76 1.04 -6.07
C ALA A 41 -13.47 0.83 -4.58
N TRP A 42 -12.39 1.44 -4.10
CA TRP A 42 -11.89 1.33 -2.74
C TRP A 42 -11.99 2.68 -2.05
N GLN A 43 -12.57 2.70 -0.86
CA GLN A 43 -12.45 3.84 0.04
C GLN A 43 -11.05 3.86 0.64
N ALA A 44 -10.44 5.03 0.62
CA ALA A 44 -9.11 5.25 1.15
C ALA A 44 -8.98 6.63 1.78
N VAL A 45 -7.91 6.80 2.56
CA VAL A 45 -7.57 8.08 3.18
C VAL A 45 -6.08 8.36 3.02
N LEU A 46 -5.72 9.62 2.78
CA LEU A 46 -4.32 10.04 2.82
C LEU A 46 -3.83 10.11 4.27
N LEU A 47 -2.84 9.28 4.61
CA LEU A 47 -2.24 9.25 5.96
C LEU A 47 -1.15 10.30 6.14
N MET A 48 -0.21 10.36 5.20
CA MET A 48 0.93 11.26 5.24
C MET A 48 1.53 11.46 3.85
N TRP A 49 2.28 12.54 3.67
CA TRP A 49 3.13 12.73 2.50
C TRP A 49 4.44 11.95 2.64
N LEU A 50 4.76 11.13 1.65
CA LEU A 50 6.08 10.50 1.54
C LEU A 50 7.07 11.47 0.89
N ARG A 51 6.59 12.19 -0.14
CA ARG A 51 7.27 13.30 -0.80
C ARG A 51 6.22 14.28 -1.36
N GLU A 52 6.00 15.37 -0.65
CA GLU A 52 4.97 16.37 -0.97
C GLU A 52 5.27 17.15 -2.26
N ASP A 53 6.56 17.41 -2.53
CA ASP A 53 7.03 18.13 -3.73
C ASP A 53 6.65 17.45 -5.06
N ILE A 54 6.49 16.13 -5.05
CA ILE A 54 6.06 15.33 -6.20
C ILE A 54 4.65 14.72 -6.01
N ASN A 55 3.87 15.20 -5.04
CA ASN A 55 2.54 14.70 -4.70
C ASN A 55 2.51 13.18 -4.46
N LEU A 56 3.53 12.63 -3.81
CA LEU A 56 3.57 11.21 -3.44
C LEU A 56 3.15 11.05 -1.98
N GLY A 57 1.96 10.48 -1.76
CA GLY A 57 1.41 10.22 -0.44
C GLY A 57 1.34 8.73 -0.11
N LEU A 58 1.15 8.43 1.18
CA LEU A 58 0.82 7.12 1.69
C LEU A 58 -0.68 7.07 1.97
N ILE A 59 -1.42 6.25 1.24
CA ILE A 59 -2.84 6.04 1.44
C ILE A 59 -3.10 4.79 2.28
N LEU A 60 -4.22 4.76 2.99
CA LEU A 60 -4.78 3.56 3.63
C LEU A 60 -6.05 3.16 2.87
N ILE A 61 -6.10 1.94 2.33
CA ILE A 61 -7.35 1.31 1.89
C ILE A 61 -8.03 0.74 3.14
N GLU A 62 -9.15 1.33 3.53
CA GLU A 62 -9.74 1.14 4.86
C GLU A 62 -10.21 -0.30 5.08
N ASP A 63 -10.98 -0.86 4.14
CA ASP A 63 -11.54 -2.22 4.26
C ASP A 63 -10.48 -3.32 4.29
N LEU A 64 -9.29 -3.04 3.75
CA LEU A 64 -8.18 -4.01 3.66
C LEU A 64 -7.08 -3.76 4.69
N GLY A 65 -7.08 -2.61 5.36
CA GLY A 65 -5.97 -2.17 6.22
C GLY A 65 -4.65 -2.00 5.47
N LEU A 66 -4.66 -1.83 4.15
CA LEU A 66 -3.45 -1.78 3.32
C LEU A 66 -2.93 -0.36 3.16
N GLN A 67 -1.66 -0.17 3.50
CA GLN A 67 -0.97 1.12 3.30
C GLN A 67 -0.12 1.08 2.04
N LEU A 68 -0.39 1.97 1.09
CA LEU A 68 0.25 1.94 -0.24
C LEU A 68 0.63 3.34 -0.71
N PRO A 69 1.75 3.49 -1.45
CA PRO A 69 2.10 4.77 -2.06
C PRO A 69 1.15 5.09 -3.22
N MET A 70 0.74 6.35 -3.32
CA MET A 70 -0.04 6.86 -4.43
C MET A 70 0.46 8.26 -4.83
N SER A 71 0.65 8.45 -6.14
CA SER A 71 0.88 9.78 -6.70
C SER A 71 -0.44 10.47 -7.00
N PHE A 72 -0.61 11.70 -6.55
CA PHE A 72 -1.83 12.49 -6.74
C PHE A 72 -1.69 13.47 -7.92
N LYS A 73 -2.81 13.68 -8.63
CA LYS A 73 -2.90 14.63 -9.75
C LYS A 73 -3.44 16.01 -9.34
N ARG A 74 -3.91 16.13 -8.10
CA ARG A 74 -4.37 17.37 -7.46
C ARG A 74 -3.80 17.43 -6.05
N TYR A 75 -3.90 18.59 -5.42
CA TYR A 75 -3.60 18.71 -4.00
C TYR A 75 -4.65 17.98 -3.17
N VAL A 76 -4.21 17.28 -2.12
CA VAL A 76 -5.05 16.47 -1.22
C VAL A 76 -4.69 16.80 0.22
N THR A 77 -5.68 16.92 1.09
CA THR A 77 -5.43 17.16 2.51
C THR A 77 -5.24 15.84 3.25
N LEU A 78 -4.39 15.81 4.28
CA LEU A 78 -4.30 14.65 5.17
C LEU A 78 -5.68 14.35 5.78
N GLY A 79 -6.06 13.07 5.84
CA GLY A 79 -7.38 12.67 6.33
C GLY A 79 -8.52 12.85 5.32
N GLU A 80 -8.27 13.40 4.13
CA GLU A 80 -9.30 13.52 3.09
C GLU A 80 -9.73 12.14 2.59
N PRO A 81 -11.05 11.85 2.52
CA PRO A 81 -11.55 10.59 1.97
C PRO A 81 -11.37 10.58 0.45
N LEU A 82 -10.92 9.45 -0.05
CA LEU A 82 -10.60 9.21 -1.45
C LEU A 82 -11.38 7.99 -1.92
N LEU A 83 -11.82 8.04 -3.17
CA LEU A 83 -12.34 6.86 -3.85
C LEU A 83 -11.40 6.50 -4.99
N LEU A 84 -10.90 5.28 -4.99
CA LEU A 84 -9.82 4.85 -5.86
C LEU A 84 -10.18 3.54 -6.56
N LYS A 85 -9.67 3.32 -7.76
CA LYS A 85 -9.61 1.98 -8.37
C LYS A 85 -8.19 1.62 -8.74
N VAL A 86 -7.93 0.33 -8.87
CA VAL A 86 -6.64 -0.18 -9.35
C VAL A 86 -6.55 0.10 -10.85
N GLY A 87 -5.64 0.99 -11.25
CA GLY A 87 -5.36 1.25 -12.66
C GLY A 87 -4.40 0.22 -13.25
N HIS A 88 -3.33 -0.11 -12.51
CA HIS A 88 -2.35 -1.12 -12.90
C HIS A 88 -1.66 -1.70 -11.67
N ALA A 89 -1.43 -3.01 -11.66
CA ALA A 89 -0.70 -3.70 -10.60
C ALA A 89 0.18 -4.81 -11.19
N ASP A 90 1.46 -4.84 -10.81
CA ASP A 90 2.43 -5.89 -11.14
C ASP A 90 3.15 -6.33 -9.84
N PRO A 91 2.68 -7.40 -9.18
CA PRO A 91 3.24 -7.88 -7.92
C PRO A 91 4.70 -8.31 -8.01
N LEU A 92 5.13 -8.83 -9.16
CA LEU A 92 6.51 -9.27 -9.36
C LEU A 92 7.49 -8.10 -9.45
N LYS A 93 7.03 -6.95 -9.94
CA LYS A 93 7.82 -5.72 -10.04
C LYS A 93 7.58 -4.74 -8.91
N ASP A 94 6.74 -5.08 -7.94
CA ASP A 94 6.29 -4.20 -6.85
C ASP A 94 5.63 -2.89 -7.33
N ILE A 95 4.90 -2.96 -8.46
CA ILE A 95 4.23 -1.79 -9.06
C ILE A 95 2.75 -1.79 -8.70
N ILE A 96 2.25 -0.62 -8.28
CA ILE A 96 0.83 -0.33 -8.15
C ILE A 96 0.57 1.12 -8.59
N GLN A 97 -0.50 1.30 -9.34
CA GLN A 97 -1.00 2.60 -9.74
C GLN A 97 -2.49 2.64 -9.49
N PHE A 98 -2.91 3.67 -8.76
CA PHE A 98 -4.31 3.95 -8.51
C PHE A 98 -4.81 5.02 -9.47
N GLN A 99 -6.09 4.94 -9.79
CA GLN A 99 -6.83 6.02 -10.42
C GLN A 99 -7.85 6.51 -9.41
N GLU A 100 -7.78 7.79 -9.09
CA GLU A 100 -8.83 8.44 -8.33
C GLU A 100 -10.11 8.52 -9.16
N LEU A 101 -11.23 8.20 -8.55
CA LEU A 101 -12.55 8.28 -9.13
C LEU A 101 -13.21 9.59 -8.71
N ASN A 102 -13.86 10.24 -9.66
CA ASN A 102 -14.73 11.36 -9.31
C ASN A 102 -15.95 10.83 -8.54
N PRO A 103 -16.56 11.63 -7.63
CA PRO A 103 -17.76 11.21 -6.89
C PRO A 103 -18.91 10.73 -7.78
N GLN A 104 -18.97 11.19 -9.05
CA GLN A 104 -19.97 10.78 -10.03
C GLN A 104 -19.70 9.41 -10.66
N GLU A 105 -18.44 8.94 -10.69
CA GLU A 105 -18.04 7.64 -11.25
C GLU A 105 -18.28 6.48 -10.27
N ALA A 106 -18.37 6.79 -8.97
CA ALA A 106 -18.65 5.84 -7.88
C ALA A 106 -19.96 5.05 -8.07
N GLN A 107 -20.94 5.65 -8.75
CA GLN A 107 -22.29 5.09 -8.87
C GLN A 107 -22.41 3.99 -9.95
N ILE A 108 -21.43 3.87 -10.86
CA ILE A 108 -21.55 3.03 -12.05
C ILE A 108 -21.05 1.58 -11.81
N GLY A 109 -20.22 1.36 -10.78
CA GLY A 109 -19.64 0.04 -10.47
C GLY A 109 -20.44 -0.85 -9.51
N ALA A 110 -21.61 -0.41 -9.05
CA ALA A 110 -22.41 -1.09 -8.03
C ALA A 110 -23.61 -1.90 -8.59
N ASN A 111 -23.69 -2.10 -9.91
CA ASN A 111 -24.75 -2.87 -10.59
C ASN A 111 -24.23 -4.17 -11.19
#